data_AF-A0A843X797-F1
#
_entry.id   AF-A0A843X797-F1
#
_cell.length_a   1.000
_cell.length_b   1.000
_cell.length_c   1.000
_cell.angle_alpha   90.00
_cell.angle_beta   90.00
_cell.angle_gamma   90.00
#
_symmetry.space_group_name_H-M   'P 1'
#
loop_
_entity.id
_entity.type
_entity.pdbx_description
1 polymer ?
#
loop_
_entity_poly.entity_id
_entity_poly.type
_entity_poly.pdbx_seq_one_letter_code
_entity_poly.pdbx_strand_id
1 'polypeptide(L)'
;MGDKLQIDCISWRLLPSCNKDDVWDFIQRKFDIPISLCDFVMKDLDQKRRSWKYDLRTKFFTPHQKVQQHFAGLDTRVVEEQWKKLVHIWSLEEFKDNI
;
A
#
# COMPACT_ATOMS: atom_id res chain seq x y z
N MET A 1 1.34 10.11 7.33
CA MET A 1 1.04 8.69 7.66
C MET A 1 1.14 7.81 6.41
N GLY A 2 0.80 8.35 5.23
CA GLY A 2 0.97 7.71 3.92
C GLY A 2 2.40 7.30 3.56
N ASP A 3 3.37 8.20 3.74
CA ASP A 3 4.75 8.00 3.26
C ASP A 3 5.48 6.79 3.89
N LYS A 4 5.03 6.35 5.07
CA LYS A 4 5.67 5.24 5.80
C LYS A 4 5.16 3.87 5.38
N LEU A 5 3.91 3.80 4.93
CA LEU A 5 3.31 2.55 4.48
C LEU A 5 3.39 2.52 2.96
N GLN A 6 4.52 2.06 2.44
CA GLN A 6 4.73 1.85 1.00
C GLN A 6 3.63 0.94 0.44
N ILE A 7 2.61 1.53 -0.20
CA ILE A 7 1.49 0.81 -0.81
C ILE A 7 1.89 0.19 -2.16
N ASP A 8 2.91 0.76 -2.80
CA ASP A 8 3.48 0.32 -4.07
C ASP A 8 4.24 -1.01 -3.94
N CYS A 9 4.65 -1.37 -2.73
CA CYS A 9 5.31 -2.65 -2.50
C CYS A 9 4.36 -3.83 -2.73
N ILE A 10 4.73 -4.69 -3.69
CA ILE A 10 3.99 -5.88 -4.11
C ILE A 10 3.81 -6.88 -2.96
N SER A 11 4.83 -7.06 -2.10
CA SER A 11 4.77 -8.00 -0.99
C SER A 11 5.48 -7.47 0.25
N TRP A 12 4.79 -7.48 1.38
CA TRP A 12 5.35 -7.11 2.68
C TRP A 12 6.57 -7.97 3.08
N ARG A 13 6.66 -9.19 2.56
CA ARG A 13 7.82 -10.06 2.79
C ARG A 13 9.08 -9.54 2.10
N LEU A 14 8.94 -8.82 0.98
CA LEU A 14 10.04 -8.27 0.20
C LEU A 14 10.50 -6.89 0.68
N LEU A 15 9.78 -6.26 1.62
CA LEU A 15 10.24 -5.02 2.23
C LEU A 15 11.54 -5.26 3.01
N PRO A 16 12.57 -4.43 2.80
CA PRO A 16 13.78 -4.43 3.62
C PRO A 16 13.44 -4.31 5.11
N SER A 17 14.26 -4.92 5.96
CA SER A 17 14.08 -4.90 7.42
C SER A 17 14.04 -3.46 7.95
N CYS A 18 14.89 -2.57 7.44
CA CYS A 18 14.92 -1.17 7.85
C CYS A 18 13.58 -0.44 7.65
N ASN A 19 12.86 -0.72 6.57
CA ASN A 19 11.52 -0.16 6.36
C ASN A 19 10.49 -0.71 7.36
N LYS A 20 10.63 -1.97 7.78
CA LYS A 20 9.76 -2.57 8.80
C LYS A 20 10.05 -2.00 10.18
N ASP A 21 11.33 -1.77 10.48
CA ASP A 21 11.77 -1.13 11.72
C ASP A 21 11.26 0.30 11.81
N ASP A 22 11.34 1.09 10.73
CA ASP A 22 10.80 2.46 10.67
C ASP A 22 9.27 2.53 10.90
N VAL A 23 8.55 1.50 10.44
CA VAL A 23 7.12 1.36 10.65
C VAL A 23 6.82 0.96 12.09
N TRP A 24 7.58 0.01 12.65
CA TRP A 24 7.45 -0.41 14.04
C TRP A 24 7.74 0.74 15.01
N ASP A 25 8.83 1.47 14.79
CA ASP A 25 9.19 2.67 15.55
C ASP A 25 8.08 3.73 15.53
N PHE A 26 7.44 3.91 14.37
CA PHE A 26 6.31 4.84 14.26
C PHE A 26 5.09 4.37 15.06
N ILE A 27 4.80 3.07 15.07
CA ILE A 27 3.71 2.50 15.85
C ILE A 27 4.00 2.66 17.35
N GLN A 28 5.21 2.31 17.79
CA GLN A 28 5.67 2.47 19.18
C GLN A 28 5.59 3.91 19.68
N ARG A 29 5.94 4.89 18.83
CA ARG A 29 5.79 6.32 19.18
C ARG A 29 4.34 6.76 19.39
N LYS A 30 3.37 6.06 18.82
CA LYS A 30 1.94 6.39 18.91
C LYS A 30 1.18 5.53 19.90
N PHE A 31 1.64 4.31 20.12
CA PHE A 31 0.97 3.29 20.90
C PHE A 31 2.02 2.59 21.76
N ASP A 32 1.77 2.51 23.05
CA ASP A 32 2.60 1.73 23.97
C ASP A 32 2.23 0.25 23.84
N ILE A 33 2.89 -0.44 22.90
CA ILE A 33 2.59 -1.84 22.58
C ILE A 33 3.77 -2.71 23.05
N PRO A 34 3.54 -3.80 23.79
CA PRO A 34 4.59 -4.75 24.12
C PRO A 34 5.30 -5.29 22.87
N ILE A 35 6.63 -5.38 22.92
CA ILE A 35 7.45 -6.00 21.84
C ILE A 35 7.01 -7.42 21.50
N SER A 36 6.49 -8.18 22.48
CA SER A 36 5.94 -9.52 22.26
C SER A 36 4.75 -9.56 21.28
N LEU A 37 4.07 -8.42 21.07
CA LEU A 37 2.98 -8.28 20.11
C LEU A 37 3.43 -7.72 18.76
N CYS A 38 4.73 -7.46 18.57
CA CYS A 38 5.26 -6.88 17.33
C CYS A 38 4.84 -7.67 16.09
N ASP A 39 5.08 -8.98 16.08
CA ASP A 39 4.73 -9.83 14.94
C ASP A 39 3.23 -9.81 14.63
N PHE A 40 2.38 -9.79 15.67
CA PHE A 40 0.94 -9.73 15.51
C PHE A 40 0.50 -8.39 14.88
N VAL A 41 1.02 -7.28 15.40
CA VAL A 41 0.70 -5.94 14.91
C VAL A 41 1.20 -5.75 13.48
N MET A 42 2.43 -6.21 13.17
CA MET A 42 3.00 -6.10 11.83
C MET A 42 2.21 -6.95 10.82
N LYS A 43 1.70 -8.12 11.23
CA LYS A 43 0.82 -8.96 10.39
C LYS A 43 -0.55 -8.30 10.15
N ASP A 44 -1.16 -7.74 11.19
CA ASP A 44 -2.44 -7.03 11.09
C ASP A 44 -2.31 -5.77 10.20
N LEU A 45 -1.18 -5.07 10.32
CA LEU A 45 -0.86 -3.92 9.49
C LEU A 45 -0.73 -4.29 8.01
N ASP A 46 -0.03 -5.39 7.69
CA ASP A 46 0.04 -5.88 6.31
C ASP A 46 -1.36 -6.23 5.77
N GLN A 47 -2.21 -6.86 6.58
CA GLN A 47 -3.58 -7.17 6.19
C GLN A 47 -4.38 -5.89 5.89
N LYS A 48 -4.34 -4.89 6.77
CA LYS A 48 -4.99 -3.59 6.56
C LYS A 48 -4.45 -2.87 5.33
N ARG A 49 -3.13 -2.94 5.09
CA ARG A 49 -2.50 -2.40 3.88
C ARG A 49 -3.05 -3.06 2.62
N ARG A 50 -3.16 -4.39 2.61
CA ARG A 50 -3.71 -5.15 1.46
C ARG A 50 -5.17 -4.83 1.21
N SER A 51 -6.00 -4.76 2.25
CA SER A 51 -7.40 -4.35 2.15
C SER A 51 -7.54 -2.93 1.62
N TRP A 52 -6.76 -1.98 2.14
CA TRP A 52 -6.78 -0.60 1.65
C TRP A 52 -6.33 -0.49 0.19
N LYS A 53 -5.28 -1.23 -0.20
CA LYS A 53 -4.83 -1.30 -1.59
C LYS A 53 -5.91 -1.86 -2.53
N TYR A 54 -6.65 -2.87 -2.08
CA TYR A 54 -7.79 -3.41 -2.81
C TYR A 54 -8.92 -2.38 -2.96
N ASP A 55 -9.30 -1.71 -1.86
CA ASP A 55 -10.31 -0.65 -1.89
C ASP A 55 -9.93 0.51 -2.81
N LEU A 56 -8.63 0.85 -2.88
CA LEU A 56 -8.15 1.85 -3.81
C LEU A 56 -8.26 1.37 -5.26
N ARG A 57 -7.89 0.12 -5.56
CA ARG A 57 -8.08 -0.47 -6.90
C ARG A 57 -9.55 -0.44 -7.29
N THR A 58 -10.46 -0.92 -6.45
CA THR A 58 -11.90 -0.99 -6.80
C THR A 58 -12.54 0.38 -6.98
N LYS A 59 -12.15 1.39 -6.21
CA LYS A 59 -12.73 2.74 -6.29
C LYS A 59 -12.15 3.59 -7.40
N PHE A 60 -10.84 3.50 -7.64
CA PHE A 60 -10.12 4.46 -8.48
C PHE A 60 -9.49 3.83 -9.72
N PHE A 61 -9.32 2.51 -9.77
CA PHE A 61 -8.80 1.82 -10.96
C PHE A 61 -9.98 1.28 -11.78
N THR A 62 -10.25 1.94 -12.91
CA THR A 62 -11.14 1.42 -13.95
C THR A 62 -10.29 1.00 -15.14
N PRO A 63 -10.36 -0.27 -15.57
CA PRO A 63 -9.67 -0.73 -16.77
C PRO A 63 -10.00 0.19 -17.95
N HIS A 64 -8.98 0.60 -18.72
CA HIS A 64 -9.09 1.44 -19.92
C HIS A 64 -9.41 2.95 -19.73
N GLN A 65 -9.44 3.47 -18.51
CA GLN A 65 -9.53 4.93 -18.29
C GLN A 65 -8.16 5.63 -18.35
N LYS A 66 -8.16 6.94 -18.62
CA LYS A 66 -6.95 7.76 -18.66
C LYS A 66 -6.38 7.94 -17.25
N VAL A 67 -5.07 7.77 -17.12
CA VAL A 67 -4.31 7.89 -15.86
C VAL A 67 -4.61 9.17 -15.07
N GLN A 68 -4.88 10.27 -15.77
CA GLN A 68 -5.21 11.57 -15.17
C GLN A 68 -6.55 11.59 -14.41
N GLN A 69 -7.53 10.74 -14.78
CA GLN A 69 -8.80 10.64 -14.06
C GLN A 69 -8.67 9.83 -12.76
N HIS A 70 -7.66 8.97 -12.63
CA HIS A 70 -7.45 8.16 -11.42
C HIS A 70 -7.02 8.98 -10.20
N PHE A 71 -6.54 10.22 -10.38
CA PHE A 71 -6.11 11.10 -9.27
C PHE A 71 -7.24 11.96 -8.71
N ALA A 72 -8.36 12.07 -9.42
CA ALA A 72 -9.49 12.88 -8.97
C ALA A 72 -10.18 12.19 -7.78
N GLY A 73 -10.01 12.75 -6.57
CA GLY A 73 -10.57 12.20 -5.33
C GLY A 73 -9.69 11.15 -4.64
N LEU A 74 -8.41 11.01 -5.07
CA LEU A 74 -7.46 10.15 -4.39
C LEU A 74 -7.26 10.64 -2.94
N ASP A 75 -7.22 9.70 -2.00
CA ASP A 75 -6.99 10.03 -0.59
C ASP A 75 -5.63 10.72 -0.41
N THR A 76 -5.58 11.81 0.35
CA THR A 76 -4.34 12.60 0.60
C THR A 76 -3.23 11.79 1.26
N ARG A 77 -3.54 10.61 1.81
CA ARG A 77 -2.57 9.66 2.36
C ARG A 77 -1.85 8.84 1.30
N VAL A 78 -2.24 8.91 0.03
CA VAL A 78 -1.58 8.17 -1.05
C VAL A 78 -0.59 9.08 -1.76
N VAL A 79 0.69 8.69 -1.76
CA VAL A 79 1.74 9.40 -2.49
C VAL A 79 1.54 9.16 -4.00
N GLU A 80 1.57 10.24 -4.78
CA GLU A 80 1.29 10.20 -6.22
C GLU A 80 2.21 9.22 -6.98
N GLU A 81 3.50 9.20 -6.66
CA GLU A 81 4.47 8.30 -7.28
C GLU A 81 4.19 6.82 -6.97
N GLN A 82 3.77 6.52 -5.74
CA GLN A 82 3.40 5.16 -5.35
C GLN A 82 2.14 4.71 -6.10
N TRP A 83 1.17 5.62 -6.28
CA TRP A 83 -0.03 5.35 -7.05
C TRP A 83 0.27 5.07 -8.53
N LYS A 84 1.12 5.88 -9.17
CA LYS A 84 1.53 5.67 -10.58
C LYS A 84 2.13 4.29 -10.79
N LYS A 85 3.02 3.87 -9.89
CA LYS A 85 3.63 2.52 -9.93
C LYS A 85 2.57 1.42 -9.80
N LEU A 86 1.61 1.57 -8.89
CA LEU A 86 0.53 0.62 -8.70
C LEU A 86 -0.37 0.48 -9.92
N VAL A 87 -0.83 1.60 -10.48
CA VAL A 87 -1.67 1.61 -11.68
C VAL A 87 -0.93 0.93 -12.83
N HIS A 88 0.36 1.20 -13.02
CA HIS A 88 1.17 0.55 -14.05
C HIS A 88 1.25 -0.97 -13.86
N ILE A 89 1.51 -1.44 -12.63
CA ILE A 89 1.54 -2.88 -12.32
C ILE A 89 0.18 -3.52 -12.61
N TRP A 90 -0.93 -2.92 -12.16
CA TRP A 90 -2.26 -3.46 -12.40
C TRP A 90 -2.65 -3.47 -13.88
N SER A 91 -2.29 -2.43 -14.64
CA SER A 91 -2.50 -2.42 -16.09
C SER A 91 -1.73 -3.54 -16.80
N LEU A 92 -0.52 -3.87 -16.33
CA LEU A 92 0.25 -5.01 -16.86
C LEU A 92 -0.34 -6.37 -16.46
N GLU A 93 -0.90 -6.49 -15.25
CA GLU A 93 -1.63 -7.70 -14.81
C GLU A 93 -2.87 -7.94 -15.67
N GLU A 94 -3.73 -6.93 -15.85
CA GLU A 94 -4.92 -7.03 -16.71
C GLU A 94 -4.57 -7.36 -18.17
N PHE A 95 -3.44 -6.85 -18.67
CA PHE A 95 -2.97 -7.19 -20.02
C PHE A 95 -2.52 -8.65 -20.13
N LYS A 96 -1.98 -9.24 -19.06
CA LYS A 96 -1.56 -10.65 -19.03
C LYS A 96 -2.73 -11.63 -18.91
N ASP A 97 -3.79 -11.25 -18.21
CA ASP A 97 -4.99 -12.10 -18.05
C ASP A 97 -5.87 -12.13 -19.31
N ASN A 98 -5.63 -11.24 -20.29
CA ASN A 98 -6.36 -11.14 -21.55
C ASN A 98 -5.62 -11.72 -22.78
N ILE A 99 -4.55 -12.52 -22.57
CA ILE A 99 -3.80 -13.24 -23.62
C ILE A 99 -3.88 -14.74 -23.34
#